data_AF-A0AAV5EZZ8-F1
#
_entry.id   AF-A0AAV5EZZ8-F1
#
_cell.length_a   1.000
_cell.length_b   1.000
_cell.length_c   1.000
_cell.angle_alpha   90.00
_cell.angle_beta   90.00
_cell.angle_gamma   90.00
#
_symmetry.space_group_name_H-M   'P 1'
#
loop_
_entity.id
_entity.type
_entity.pdbx_description
1 polymer ?
#
loop_
_entity_poly.entity_id
_entity_poly.type
_entity_poly.pdbx_seq_one_letter_code
_entity_poly.pdbx_strand_id
1 'polypeptide(L)'
;MAHQDDLISALPDGVLGHALGFLPAEQAVQTSCLAQRWRYLWRSSMRRLRFVSEGRLESAFDFNMLVYRVLLQRDPILALDEVEFTASTVRYWHDNNIDLDAWIRHVLLCRASILRLRILVAQRFRLDGRTAHTSKYLKKLDIAYVVLDGNTCDFSSCPALEDVEMAHCGIGTNRILSQPV
;
A
#
# COMPACT_ATOMS: atom_id res chain seq x y z
N MET A 1 9.78 0.96 45.56
CA MET A 1 10.07 0.23 44.31
C MET A 1 9.17 0.85 43.26
N ALA A 2 9.72 1.65 42.34
CA ALA A 2 8.90 2.21 41.26
C ALA A 2 8.45 1.04 40.39
N HIS A 3 7.14 0.80 40.31
CA HIS A 3 6.57 0.07 39.20
C HIS A 3 7.04 0.86 37.98
N GLN A 4 7.88 0.27 37.13
CA GLN A 4 8.19 0.86 35.85
C GLN A 4 6.88 0.77 35.09
N ASP A 5 6.02 1.78 35.26
CA ASP A 5 4.73 1.83 34.63
C ASP A 5 4.97 1.65 33.14
N ASP A 6 4.32 0.65 32.55
CA ASP A 6 4.41 0.43 31.12
C ASP A 6 3.71 1.60 30.43
N LEU A 7 4.49 2.66 30.22
CA LEU A 7 4.03 3.93 29.64
C LEU A 7 3.43 3.72 28.26
N ILE A 8 3.89 2.69 27.53
CA ILE A 8 3.34 2.34 26.22
C ILE A 8 1.95 1.73 26.41
N SER A 9 1.78 0.82 27.38
CA SER A 9 0.46 0.28 27.75
C SER A 9 -0.48 1.30 28.40
N ALA A 10 -0.03 2.50 28.76
CA ALA A 10 -0.90 3.59 29.23
C ALA A 10 -1.45 4.48 28.09
N LEU A 11 -0.87 4.41 26.89
CA LEU A 11 -1.29 5.25 25.75
C LEU A 11 -2.67 4.82 25.22
N PRO A 12 -3.49 5.72 24.66
CA PRO A 12 -4.74 5.37 23.98
C PRO A 12 -4.52 4.51 22.71
N ASP A 13 -5.50 3.66 22.37
CA ASP A 13 -5.42 2.78 21.20
C ASP A 13 -5.16 3.53 19.88
N GLY A 14 -5.71 4.73 19.71
CA GLY A 14 -5.46 5.56 18.54
C GLY A 14 -4.00 6.01 18.40
N VAL A 15 -3.31 6.29 19.52
CA VAL A 15 -1.89 6.66 19.53
C VAL A 15 -1.03 5.42 19.21
N LEU A 16 -1.39 4.27 19.78
CA LEU A 16 -0.72 3.01 19.48
C LEU A 16 -0.91 2.61 18.01
N GLY A 17 -2.12 2.74 17.47
CA GLY A 17 -2.42 2.51 16.06
C GLY A 17 -1.63 3.43 15.13
N HIS A 18 -1.46 4.70 15.51
CA HIS A 18 -0.60 5.63 14.78
C HIS A 18 0.87 5.23 14.84
N ALA A 19 1.38 4.84 16.02
CA ALA A 19 2.75 4.35 16.18
C ALA A 19 3.02 3.08 15.36
N LEU A 20 2.10 2.11 15.40
CA LEU A 20 2.17 0.89 14.59
C LEU A 20 2.17 1.19 13.09
N GLY A 21 1.52 2.26 12.65
CA GLY A 21 1.51 2.73 11.27
C GLY A 21 2.88 3.08 10.69
N PHE A 22 3.89 3.30 11.52
CA PHE A 22 5.27 3.52 11.07
C PHE A 22 6.07 2.22 10.87
N LEU A 23 5.58 1.11 11.41
CA LEU A 23 6.20 -0.20 11.24
C LEU A 23 5.80 -0.82 9.90
N PRO A 24 6.66 -1.65 9.30
CA PRO A 24 6.24 -2.60 8.28
C PRO A 24 5.03 -3.43 8.78
N ALA A 25 4.08 -3.70 7.90
CA ALA A 25 2.83 -4.36 8.24
C ALA A 25 3.04 -5.72 8.92
N GLU A 26 4.07 -6.48 8.51
CA GLU A 26 4.44 -7.74 9.18
C GLU A 26 4.81 -7.52 10.65
N GLN A 27 5.65 -6.53 10.94
CA GLN A 27 6.07 -6.20 12.31
C GLN A 27 4.90 -5.67 13.14
N ALA A 28 4.03 -4.85 12.53
CA ALA A 28 2.81 -4.37 13.18
C ALA A 28 1.90 -5.53 13.58
N VAL A 29 1.71 -6.53 12.71
CA VAL A 29 0.96 -7.74 13.02
C VAL A 29 1.64 -8.55 14.12
N GLN A 30 2.98 -8.67 14.13
CA GLN A 30 3.73 -9.39 15.16
C GLN A 30 3.54 -8.79 16.57
N THR A 31 3.26 -7.49 16.68
CA THR A 31 2.94 -6.87 17.99
C THR A 31 1.72 -7.48 18.67
N SER A 32 0.84 -8.16 17.91
CA SER A 32 -0.32 -8.88 18.45
C SER A 32 0.01 -9.97 19.46
N CYS A 33 1.26 -10.44 19.48
CA CYS A 33 1.75 -11.44 20.43
C CYS A 33 2.30 -10.84 21.73
N LEU A 34 2.48 -9.51 21.81
CA LEU A 34 3.12 -8.85 22.94
C LEU A 34 2.21 -8.75 24.18
N ALA A 35 0.92 -8.48 23.97
CA ALA A 35 -0.09 -8.51 25.03
C ALA A 35 -1.50 -8.61 24.45
N GLN A 36 -2.47 -8.99 25.29
CA GLN A 36 -3.87 -9.14 24.89
C GLN A 36 -4.44 -7.86 24.25
N ARG A 37 -4.03 -6.68 24.74
CA ARG A 37 -4.42 -5.38 24.19
C ARG A 37 -3.95 -5.18 22.74
N TRP A 38 -2.73 -5.63 22.42
CA TRP A 38 -2.12 -5.44 21.10
C TRP A 38 -2.69 -6.36 20.02
N ARG A 39 -3.41 -7.42 20.43
CA ARG A 39 -3.91 -8.49 19.55
C ARG A 39 -4.71 -7.96 18.35
N TYR A 40 -5.46 -6.87 18.54
CA TYR A 40 -6.38 -6.32 17.55
C TYR A 40 -6.06 -4.89 17.10
N LEU A 41 -5.07 -4.22 17.70
CA LEU A 41 -4.77 -2.80 17.42
C LEU A 41 -4.46 -2.54 15.94
N TRP A 42 -3.71 -3.44 15.31
CA TRP A 42 -3.38 -3.30 13.89
C TRP A 42 -4.61 -3.42 12.97
N ARG A 43 -5.66 -4.11 13.41
CA ARG A 43 -6.91 -4.28 12.64
C ARG A 43 -7.85 -3.09 12.81
N SER A 44 -7.94 -2.54 14.01
CA SER A 44 -8.99 -1.58 14.41
C SER A 44 -8.50 -0.15 14.62
N SER A 45 -7.19 0.10 14.68
CA SER A 45 -6.64 1.42 15.02
C SER A 45 -5.60 1.94 14.02
N MET A 46 -4.93 1.07 13.26
CA MET A 46 -3.96 1.50 12.25
C MET A 46 -4.64 2.12 11.03
N ARG A 47 -4.26 3.36 10.70
CA ARG A 47 -4.70 4.05 9.48
C ARG A 47 -3.62 4.17 8.40
N ARG A 48 -2.38 3.81 8.73
CA ARG A 48 -1.27 3.72 7.79
C ARG A 48 -0.84 2.26 7.65
N LEU A 49 -0.62 1.81 6.42
CA LEU A 49 -0.07 0.49 6.13
C LEU A 49 1.20 0.63 5.30
N ARG A 50 2.25 -0.09 5.68
CA ARG A 50 3.53 -0.08 4.99
C ARG A 50 3.96 -1.51 4.67
N PHE A 51 3.87 -1.90 3.41
CA PHE A 51 4.33 -3.19 2.92
C PHE A 51 5.73 -3.03 2.34
N VAL A 52 6.72 -3.65 2.97
CA VAL A 52 8.13 -3.54 2.57
C VAL A 52 8.67 -4.93 2.27
N SER A 53 9.22 -5.14 1.08
CA SER A 53 9.83 -6.43 0.69
C SER A 53 11.26 -6.61 1.22
N GLU A 54 11.84 -5.58 1.84
CA GLU A 54 13.14 -5.62 2.48
C GLU A 54 13.03 -6.42 3.78
N GLY A 55 13.29 -7.73 3.72
CA GLY A 55 13.17 -8.58 4.89
C GLY A 55 13.14 -10.08 4.58
N ARG A 56 12.41 -10.82 5.43
CA ARG A 56 12.32 -12.29 5.49
C ARG A 56 11.49 -12.93 4.37
N LEU A 57 10.85 -12.14 3.51
CA LEU A 57 9.96 -12.66 2.49
C LEU A 57 10.80 -13.09 1.29
N GLU A 58 10.93 -14.40 1.12
CA GLU A 58 11.83 -15.02 0.14
C GLU A 58 11.23 -15.08 -1.27
N SER A 59 9.92 -14.80 -1.42
CA SER A 59 9.21 -14.93 -2.68
C SER A 59 8.12 -13.90 -2.90
N ALA A 60 7.73 -13.77 -4.17
CA ALA A 60 6.58 -12.97 -4.59
C ALA A 60 5.26 -13.41 -3.96
N PHE A 61 5.10 -14.72 -3.85
CA PHE A 61 3.93 -15.36 -3.29
C PHE A 61 3.75 -15.00 -1.82
N ASP A 62 4.83 -15.03 -1.02
CA ASP A 62 4.77 -14.70 0.40
C ASP A 62 4.39 -13.23 0.63
N PHE A 63 4.89 -12.34 -0.23
CA PHE A 63 4.53 -10.93 -0.18
C PHE A 63 3.06 -10.68 -0.56
N ASN A 64 2.57 -11.28 -1.65
CA ASN A 64 1.14 -11.26 -2.01
C ASN A 64 0.29 -11.77 -0.84
N MET A 65 0.67 -12.91 -0.25
CA MET A 65 -0.03 -13.53 0.86
C MET A 65 -0.09 -12.61 2.09
N LEU A 66 1.02 -11.94 2.42
CA LEU A 66 1.04 -10.95 3.50
C LEU A 66 0.09 -9.79 3.21
N VAL A 67 0.18 -9.20 2.01
CA VAL A 67 -0.67 -8.07 1.61
C VAL A 67 -2.14 -8.45 1.73
N TYR A 68 -2.57 -9.57 1.15
CA TYR A 68 -3.95 -10.02 1.23
C TYR A 68 -4.39 -10.32 2.67
N ARG A 69 -3.55 -10.99 3.47
CA ARG A 69 -3.90 -11.30 4.87
C ARG A 69 -4.13 -10.04 5.69
N VAL A 70 -3.28 -9.03 5.55
CA VAL A 70 -3.42 -7.78 6.29
C VAL A 70 -4.65 -7.00 5.80
N LEU A 71 -4.79 -6.86 4.48
CA LEU A 71 -5.87 -6.08 3.88
C LEU A 71 -7.27 -6.69 4.11
N LEU A 72 -7.40 -8.02 4.12
CA LEU A 72 -8.68 -8.72 4.35
C LEU A 72 -9.08 -8.79 5.82
N GLN A 73 -8.12 -8.69 6.74
CA GLN A 73 -8.35 -8.85 8.17
C GLN A 73 -8.57 -7.52 8.91
N ARG A 74 -8.38 -6.41 8.21
CA ARG A 74 -8.57 -5.06 8.74
C ARG A 74 -10.05 -4.70 8.77
N ASP A 75 -10.43 -3.82 9.69
CA ASP A 75 -11.78 -3.24 9.70
C ASP A 75 -12.02 -2.42 8.42
N PRO A 76 -13.03 -2.79 7.59
CA PRO A 76 -13.32 -2.08 6.35
C PRO A 76 -13.97 -0.69 6.56
N ILE A 77 -14.48 -0.40 7.77
CA ILE A 77 -15.08 0.91 8.10
C ILE A 77 -13.98 1.95 8.33
N LEU A 78 -12.83 1.53 8.85
CA LEU A 78 -11.71 2.41 9.14
C LEU A 78 -11.04 2.83 7.82
N ALA A 79 -11.03 4.12 7.50
CA ALA A 79 -10.31 4.60 6.32
C ALA A 79 -8.79 4.39 6.48
N LEU A 80 -8.09 4.29 5.35
CA LEU A 80 -6.63 4.32 5.30
C LEU A 80 -6.18 5.74 4.94
N ASP A 81 -5.39 6.36 5.81
CA ASP A 81 -4.80 7.67 5.51
C ASP A 81 -3.70 7.49 4.46
N GLU A 82 -2.91 6.43 4.58
CA GLU A 82 -1.78 6.15 3.70
C GLU A 82 -1.47 4.67 3.57
N VAL A 83 -1.21 4.22 2.34
CA VAL A 83 -0.70 2.88 2.05
C VAL A 83 0.55 3.00 1.19
N GLU A 84 1.64 2.40 1.65
CA GLU A 84 2.92 2.35 0.95
C GLU A 84 3.26 0.90 0.61
N PHE A 85 3.60 0.66 -0.65
CA PHE A 85 4.22 -0.58 -1.12
C PHE A 85 5.64 -0.26 -1.59
N THR A 86 6.63 -0.86 -0.93
CA THR A 86 8.04 -0.70 -1.26
C THR A 86 8.66 -2.06 -1.52
N ALA A 87 9.20 -2.27 -2.72
CA ALA A 87 9.87 -3.51 -3.08
C ALA A 87 11.17 -3.24 -3.85
N SER A 88 12.32 -3.64 -3.28
CA SER A 88 13.66 -3.25 -3.78
C SER A 88 14.53 -4.42 -4.26
N THR A 89 14.13 -5.67 -4.02
CA THR A 89 14.99 -6.83 -4.31
C THR A 89 14.68 -7.45 -5.67
N VAL A 90 15.49 -7.10 -6.68
CA VAL A 90 15.45 -7.69 -8.03
C VAL A 90 15.73 -9.21 -8.05
N ARG A 91 16.27 -9.76 -6.96
CA ARG A 91 16.83 -11.13 -6.89
C ARG A 91 15.81 -12.25 -6.67
N TYR A 92 14.55 -11.97 -6.30
CA TYR A 92 13.60 -13.00 -5.84
C TYR A 92 12.30 -13.09 -6.66
N TRP A 93 12.17 -12.31 -7.73
CA TRP A 93 10.94 -12.19 -8.52
C TRP A 93 11.18 -12.62 -9.95
N HIS A 94 11.85 -13.77 -10.13
CA HIS A 94 12.02 -14.39 -11.44
C HIS A 94 10.66 -14.64 -12.13
N ASP A 95 9.61 -14.82 -11.33
CA ASP A 95 8.22 -14.78 -11.78
C ASP A 95 7.61 -13.42 -11.40
N ASN A 96 7.23 -12.63 -12.41
CA ASN A 96 6.57 -11.32 -12.29
C ASN A 96 5.13 -11.40 -11.72
N ASN A 97 4.91 -12.16 -10.65
CA ASN A 97 3.59 -12.53 -10.12
C ASN A 97 3.09 -11.60 -9.00
N ILE A 98 3.50 -10.33 -8.97
CA ILE A 98 2.86 -9.37 -8.05
C ILE A 98 1.48 -9.04 -8.57
N ASP A 99 0.45 -9.23 -7.74
CA ASP A 99 -0.93 -8.85 -8.07
C ASP A 99 -1.19 -7.35 -7.81
N LEU A 100 -0.36 -6.49 -8.41
CA LEU A 100 -0.37 -5.05 -8.13
C LEU A 100 -1.76 -4.43 -8.36
N ASP A 101 -2.42 -4.81 -9.44
CA ASP A 101 -3.77 -4.34 -9.79
C ASP A 101 -4.80 -4.72 -8.70
N ALA A 102 -4.68 -5.91 -8.11
CA ALA A 102 -5.58 -6.37 -7.06
C ALA A 102 -5.33 -5.63 -5.75
N TRP A 103 -4.06 -5.38 -5.41
CA TRP A 103 -3.69 -4.59 -4.24
C TRP A 103 -4.23 -3.18 -4.33
N ILE A 104 -4.01 -2.50 -5.46
CA ILE A 104 -4.51 -1.14 -5.71
C ILE A 104 -6.02 -1.13 -5.55
N ARG A 105 -6.73 -2.03 -6.23
CA ARG A 105 -8.20 -2.13 -6.13
C ARG A 105 -8.66 -2.25 -4.68
N HIS A 106 -8.05 -3.14 -3.90
CA HIS A 106 -8.44 -3.35 -2.51
C HIS A 106 -8.15 -2.12 -1.63
N VAL A 107 -7.01 -1.48 -1.82
CA VAL A 107 -6.63 -0.26 -1.11
C VAL A 107 -7.59 0.90 -1.41
N LEU A 108 -8.02 1.05 -2.67
CA LEU A 108 -9.03 2.02 -3.06
C LEU A 108 -10.39 1.72 -2.42
N LEU A 109 -10.79 0.44 -2.32
CA LEU A 109 -11.99 0.02 -1.59
C LEU A 109 -11.91 0.34 -0.09
N CYS A 110 -10.71 0.27 0.49
CA CYS A 110 -10.43 0.68 1.87
C CYS A 110 -10.36 2.21 2.06
N ARG A 111 -10.80 3.00 1.08
CA ARG A 111 -10.88 4.47 1.14
C ARG A 111 -9.53 5.13 1.39
N ALA A 112 -8.46 4.55 0.82
CA ALA A 112 -7.12 5.10 0.98
C ALA A 112 -7.01 6.52 0.42
N SER A 113 -6.42 7.43 1.19
CA SER A 113 -6.21 8.81 0.74
C SER A 113 -4.87 9.02 0.05
N ILE A 114 -3.83 8.35 0.51
CA ILE A 114 -2.50 8.38 -0.10
C ILE A 114 -2.10 6.98 -0.50
N LEU A 115 -1.70 6.80 -1.75
CA LEU A 115 -1.11 5.56 -2.25
C LEU A 115 0.31 5.83 -2.74
N ARG A 116 1.28 5.12 -2.15
CA ARG A 116 2.69 5.15 -2.57
C ARG A 116 3.10 3.79 -3.11
N LEU A 117 3.66 3.78 -4.31
CA LEU A 117 4.13 2.58 -5.00
C LEU A 117 5.59 2.78 -5.41
N ARG A 118 6.53 2.16 -4.68
CA ARG A 118 7.97 2.24 -4.93
C ARG A 118 8.51 0.85 -5.22
N ILE A 119 8.35 0.38 -6.45
CA ILE A 119 8.64 -1.00 -6.84
C ILE A 119 9.79 -0.97 -7.85
N LEU A 120 11.00 -1.38 -7.44
CA LEU A 120 12.22 -1.38 -8.28
C LEU A 120 12.28 -2.55 -9.28
N VAL A 121 11.20 -3.32 -9.41
CA VAL A 121 11.02 -4.35 -10.43
C VAL A 121 10.21 -3.70 -11.55
N ALA A 122 10.54 -3.95 -12.82
CA ALA A 122 9.81 -3.42 -13.99
C ALA A 122 8.38 -4.00 -14.08
N GLN A 123 7.53 -3.64 -13.13
CA GLN A 123 6.14 -4.02 -13.06
C GLN A 123 5.31 -3.07 -13.91
N ARG A 124 4.28 -3.63 -14.55
CA ARG A 124 3.29 -2.81 -15.24
C ARG A 124 2.27 -2.32 -14.23
N PHE A 125 2.15 -1.02 -14.09
CA PHE A 125 1.05 -0.38 -13.38
C PHE A 125 -0.10 -0.13 -14.32
N ARG A 126 -1.29 -0.58 -13.92
CA ARG A 126 -2.55 -0.25 -14.56
C ARG A 126 -3.49 0.33 -13.52
N LEU A 127 -4.06 1.48 -13.85
CA LEU A 127 -5.16 2.06 -13.11
C LEU A 127 -6.34 2.18 -14.07
N ASP A 128 -6.89 1.04 -14.47
CA ASP A 128 -7.98 1.04 -15.45
C ASP A 128 -9.22 1.74 -14.87
N GLY A 129 -10.02 2.36 -15.75
CA GLY A 129 -11.26 3.00 -15.33
C GLY A 129 -12.16 2.07 -14.50
N ARG A 130 -12.11 0.75 -14.73
CA ARG A 130 -12.86 -0.26 -13.96
C ARG A 130 -12.39 -0.42 -12.50
N THR A 131 -11.09 -0.35 -12.23
CA THR A 131 -10.52 -0.33 -10.87
C THR A 131 -10.67 1.03 -10.21
N ALA A 132 -10.65 2.10 -11.02
CA ALA A 132 -10.72 3.48 -10.55
C ALA A 132 -12.15 4.02 -10.40
N HIS A 133 -13.17 3.39 -11.01
CA HIS A 133 -14.57 3.72 -10.78
C HIS A 133 -14.82 3.66 -9.27
N THR A 134 -15.02 4.82 -8.64
CA THR A 134 -15.53 5.07 -7.27
C THR A 134 -14.53 5.46 -6.17
N SER A 135 -13.21 5.56 -6.37
CA SER A 135 -12.38 6.12 -5.28
C SER A 135 -12.54 7.64 -5.17
N LYS A 136 -13.39 8.07 -4.23
CA LYS A 136 -13.62 9.49 -3.89
C LYS A 136 -12.64 10.01 -2.83
N TYR A 137 -11.65 9.20 -2.44
CA TYR A 137 -10.81 9.46 -1.28
C TYR A 137 -9.34 9.62 -1.63
N LEU A 138 -8.88 9.02 -2.74
CA LEU A 138 -7.49 9.09 -3.18
C LEU A 138 -7.17 10.53 -3.58
N LYS A 139 -6.30 11.17 -2.80
CA LYS A 139 -5.83 12.56 -2.99
C LYS A 139 -4.42 12.64 -3.55
N LYS A 140 -3.56 11.69 -3.16
CA LYS A 140 -2.17 11.64 -3.61
C LYS A 140 -1.80 10.27 -4.12
N LEU A 141 -1.19 10.24 -5.29
CA LEU A 141 -0.59 9.06 -5.89
C LEU A 141 0.90 9.31 -6.14
N ASP A 142 1.76 8.57 -5.45
CA ASP A 142 3.22 8.65 -5.59
C ASP A 142 3.72 7.32 -6.17
N ILE A 143 4.24 7.35 -7.39
CA ILE A 143 4.71 6.16 -8.10
C ILE A 143 6.19 6.34 -8.44
N ALA A 144 7.00 5.35 -8.10
CA ALA A 144 8.41 5.32 -8.43
C ALA A 144 8.86 3.98 -8.99
N TYR A 145 9.68 4.03 -10.05
CA TYR A 145 10.31 2.87 -10.70
C TYR A 145 9.34 1.92 -11.43
N VAL A 146 8.15 2.39 -11.82
CA VAL A 146 7.10 1.55 -12.43
C VAL A 146 6.91 1.86 -13.92
N VAL A 147 6.55 0.85 -14.72
CA VAL A 147 6.18 1.03 -16.13
C VAL A 147 4.66 1.21 -16.23
N LEU A 148 4.22 2.35 -16.73
CA LEU A 148 2.82 2.66 -16.90
C LEU A 148 2.35 2.12 -18.24
N ASP A 149 1.23 1.43 -18.26
CA ASP A 149 0.56 1.10 -19.52
C ASP A 149 -0.24 2.33 -19.98
N GLY A 150 0.26 3.02 -21.00
CA GLY A 150 -0.29 4.28 -21.48
C GLY A 150 -1.70 4.18 -22.05
N ASN A 151 -2.22 2.97 -22.29
CA ASN A 151 -3.61 2.76 -22.70
C ASN A 151 -4.57 2.59 -21.50
N THR A 152 -4.05 2.43 -20.28
CA THR A 152 -4.86 2.06 -19.10
C THR A 152 -4.68 2.99 -17.91
N CYS A 153 -3.68 3.85 -17.88
CA CYS A 153 -3.49 4.80 -16.79
C CYS A 153 -4.37 6.05 -17.01
N ASP A 154 -5.66 5.95 -16.67
CA ASP A 154 -6.59 7.07 -16.74
C ASP A 154 -6.96 7.56 -15.32
N PHE A 155 -6.24 8.60 -14.87
CA PHE A 155 -6.47 9.21 -13.56
C PHE A 155 -7.76 10.04 -13.48
N SER A 156 -8.44 10.31 -14.60
CA SER A 156 -9.70 11.07 -14.60
C SER A 156 -10.83 10.38 -13.83
N SER A 157 -10.68 9.07 -13.59
CA SER A 157 -11.60 8.27 -12.79
C SER A 157 -11.48 8.50 -11.26
N CYS A 158 -10.47 9.24 -10.79
CA CYS A 158 -10.27 9.58 -9.38
C CYS A 158 -10.59 11.08 -9.11
N PRO A 159 -11.84 11.45 -8.76
CA PRO A 159 -12.26 12.85 -8.69
C PRO A 159 -11.65 13.67 -7.56
N ALA A 160 -11.07 13.02 -6.54
CA ALA A 160 -10.42 13.67 -5.40
C ALA A 160 -8.90 13.76 -5.56
N LEU A 161 -8.34 13.28 -6.67
CA LEU A 161 -6.91 13.24 -6.89
C LEU A 161 -6.38 14.65 -7.15
N GLU A 162 -5.53 15.12 -6.25
CA GLU A 162 -4.96 16.48 -6.26
C GLU A 162 -3.48 16.47 -6.65
N ASP A 163 -2.77 15.38 -6.32
CA ASP A 163 -1.32 15.27 -6.47
C ASP A 163 -0.91 13.92 -7.07
N VAL A 164 -0.09 13.98 -8.12
CA VAL A 164 0.51 12.82 -8.79
C VAL A 164 2.01 13.02 -8.92
N GLU A 165 2.78 12.25 -8.17
CA GLU A 165 4.24 12.25 -8.21
C GLU A 165 4.72 11.00 -8.94
N MET A 166 5.64 11.19 -9.88
CA MET A 166 6.17 10.11 -10.73
C MET A 166 7.68 10.24 -10.81
N ALA A 167 8.41 9.22 -10.33
CA ALA A 167 9.87 9.22 -10.29
C ALA A 167 10.43 7.97 -10.97
N HIS A 168 11.34 8.14 -11.93
CA HIS A 168 11.98 7.02 -12.64
C HIS A 168 10.96 6.04 -13.28
N CYS A 169 9.80 6.54 -13.71
CA CYS A 169 8.77 5.75 -14.37
C CYS A 169 8.97 5.72 -15.89
N GLY A 170 8.58 4.61 -16.53
CA GLY A 170 8.51 4.49 -17.99
C GLY A 170 7.06 4.49 -18.47
N ILE A 171 6.82 4.92 -19.71
CA ILE A 171 5.50 4.80 -20.35
C ILE A 171 5.60 3.75 -21.45
N GLY A 172 4.93 2.62 -21.28
CA GLY A 172 4.74 1.62 -22.32
C GLY A 172 3.52 1.97 -23.16
N THR A 173 3.71 2.38 -24.41
CA THR A 173 2.61 2.61 -25.36
C THR A 173 2.86 1.79 -26.63
N ASN A 174 1.80 1.18 -27.18
CA ASN A 174 1.87 0.50 -28.48
C ASN A 174 1.63 1.44 -29.68
N ARG A 175 1.32 2.72 -29.42
CA ARG A 175 0.99 3.74 -30.42
C ARG A 175 1.47 5.10 -29.95
N ILE A 176 2.46 5.65 -30.63
CA ILE A 176 2.81 7.07 -30.52
C ILE A 176 2.04 7.76 -31.64
N LEU A 177 0.91 8.39 -31.32
CA LEU A 177 0.15 9.19 -32.28
C LEU A 177 0.65 10.63 -32.20
N SER A 178 1.23 11.14 -33.29
CA SER A 178 1.39 12.59 -33.49
C SER A 178 0.12 13.13 -34.16
N GLN A 179 -0.39 14.26 -33.69
CA GLN A 179 -1.35 15.03 -34.47
C GLN A 179 -0.60 15.66 -35.66
N PRO A 180 -1.11 15.56 -36.90
CA PRO A 180 -0.60 16.39 -37.98
C PRO A 180 -0.97 17.85 -37.70
N VAL A 181 0.01 18.74 -37.82
CA VAL A 181 -0.13 20.21 -37.73
C VAL A 181 -0.98 20.73 -38.88
#